data_AF-A0A958A3M6-F1
#
_entry.id   AF-A0A958A3M6-F1
#
_cell.length_a   1.000
_cell.length_b   1.000
_cell.length_c   1.000
_cell.angle_alpha   90.00
_cell.angle_beta   90.00
_cell.angle_gamma   90.00
#
_symmetry.space_group_name_H-M   'P 1'
#
loop_
_entity.id
_entity.type
_entity.pdbx_description
1 polymer ?
#
loop_
_entity_poly.entity_id
_entity_poly.type
_entity_poly.pdbx_seq_one_letter_code
_entity_poly.pdbx_strand_id
1 'polypeptide(L)'
;GGYTFPHYIEVVHPGSQIDVIEIDPGVTAVAHDQLGLPLDTTITTFNEDARHFITNLSQTAQYDLIVGDAFNDFSVPYHLTTLEFNQLIATHLKADGIYMVNIIDGKQGDFLRAYVNTLQQTFSHVYVAATVGELGSVSRQTYVVLAAQSSLDTVIDADPLAQTFVPETDVAAYLQASPSILLTDDYVPVDNLLAPVFADSGS
;
A
#
# COMPACT_ATOMS: atom_id res chain seq x y z
N GLY A 1 -3.70 1.93 11.53
CA GLY A 1 -4.83 1.82 10.59
C GLY A 1 -6.13 1.52 11.34
N GLY A 2 -7.23 2.20 11.04
CA GLY A 2 -8.46 2.16 11.87
C GLY A 2 -9.36 0.92 11.75
N TYR A 3 -8.84 -0.24 11.31
CA TYR A 3 -9.57 -1.52 11.15
C TYR A 3 -10.77 -1.50 10.19
N THR A 4 -11.08 -0.38 9.54
CA THR A 4 -12.23 -0.24 8.65
C THR A 4 -12.19 -1.20 7.46
N PHE A 5 -11.05 -1.30 6.77
CA PHE A 5 -10.91 -2.21 5.63
C PHE A 5 -10.90 -3.71 6.05
N PRO A 6 -10.11 -4.14 7.06
CA PRO A 6 -10.20 -5.49 7.60
C PRO A 6 -11.63 -5.89 8.01
N HIS A 7 -12.33 -5.01 8.74
CA HIS A 7 -13.70 -5.29 9.18
C HIS A 7 -14.68 -5.33 8.00
N TYR A 8 -14.50 -4.48 6.99
CA TYR A 8 -15.27 -4.59 5.75
C TYR A 8 -15.11 -5.97 5.10
N ILE A 9 -13.88 -6.47 4.95
CA ILE A 9 -13.60 -7.79 4.38
C ILE A 9 -14.23 -8.91 5.21
N GLU A 10 -14.15 -8.83 6.54
CA GLU A 10 -14.81 -9.77 7.45
C GLU A 10 -16.32 -9.88 7.16
N VAL A 11 -16.98 -8.74 6.93
CA VAL A 11 -18.43 -8.66 6.69
C VAL A 11 -18.79 -9.13 5.27
N VAL A 12 -18.06 -8.68 4.24
CA VAL A 12 -18.41 -9.00 2.83
C VAL A 12 -17.91 -10.36 2.36
N HIS A 13 -16.89 -10.91 3.02
CA HIS A 13 -16.33 -12.23 2.77
C HIS A 13 -16.24 -13.06 4.06
N PRO A 14 -17.39 -13.49 4.62
CA PRO A 14 -17.41 -14.30 5.84
C PRO A 14 -16.59 -15.57 5.70
N GLY A 15 -15.77 -15.88 6.70
CA GLY A 15 -14.88 -17.05 6.70
C GLY A 15 -13.48 -16.78 6.16
N SER A 16 -13.20 -15.56 5.71
CA SER A 16 -11.82 -15.11 5.45
C SER A 16 -10.97 -15.18 6.70
N GLN A 17 -9.72 -15.64 6.57
CA GLN A 17 -8.71 -15.48 7.61
C GLN A 17 -8.08 -14.10 7.45
N ILE A 18 -8.21 -13.25 8.47
CA ILE A 18 -7.77 -11.86 8.42
C ILE A 18 -6.77 -11.61 9.55
N ASP A 19 -5.54 -11.30 9.16
CA ASP A 19 -4.47 -10.90 10.08
C ASP A 19 -4.23 -9.39 9.94
N VAL A 20 -4.22 -8.67 11.07
CA VAL A 20 -3.89 -7.24 11.13
C VAL A 20 -2.63 -7.06 11.94
N ILE A 21 -1.62 -6.43 11.36
CA ILE A 21 -0.37 -6.09 12.04
C ILE A 21 -0.39 -4.59 12.35
N GLU A 22 -0.55 -4.25 13.63
CA GLU A 22 -0.68 -2.87 14.11
C GLU A 22 0.23 -2.68 15.32
N ILE A 23 1.33 -1.96 15.13
CA ILE A 23 2.39 -1.81 16.13
C ILE A 23 1.89 -1.16 17.44
N ASP A 24 0.91 -0.25 17.37
CA ASP A 24 0.38 0.44 18.54
C ASP A 24 -0.91 -0.22 19.06
N PRO A 25 -0.86 -0.93 20.21
CA PRO A 25 -2.07 -1.52 20.81
C PRO A 25 -3.13 -0.48 21.19
N GLY A 26 -2.75 0.79 21.36
CA GLY A 26 -3.70 1.89 21.55
C GLY A 26 -4.61 2.11 20.34
N VAL A 27 -4.11 1.91 19.12
CA VAL A 27 -4.93 1.99 17.89
C VAL A 27 -5.95 0.86 17.86
N THR A 28 -5.55 -0.37 18.21
CA THR A 28 -6.47 -1.51 18.36
C THR A 28 -7.55 -1.23 19.40
N ALA A 29 -7.19 -0.67 20.56
CA ALA A 29 -8.16 -0.32 21.59
C ALA A 29 -9.18 0.72 21.10
N VAL A 30 -8.71 1.79 20.44
CA VAL A 30 -9.59 2.81 19.83
C VAL A 30 -10.52 2.20 18.76
N ALA A 31 -10.04 1.23 17.98
CA ALA A 31 -10.86 0.57 16.98
C ALA A 31 -12.09 -0.13 17.59
N HIS A 32 -11.90 -0.82 18.72
CA HIS A 32 -13.00 -1.43 19.47
C HIS A 32 -13.89 -0.40 20.17
N ASP A 33 -13.28 0.55 20.90
CA ASP A 33 -14.01 1.46 21.77
C ASP A 33 -14.78 2.55 21.00
N GLN A 34 -14.28 2.96 19.83
CA GLN A 34 -14.75 4.16 19.14
C GLN A 34 -15.08 3.97 17.65
N LEU A 35 -14.45 3.01 16.95
CA LEU A 35 -14.65 2.81 15.52
C LEU A 35 -15.57 1.63 15.19
N GLY A 36 -16.12 0.97 16.20
CA GLY A 36 -17.16 -0.05 16.06
C GLY A 36 -16.65 -1.44 15.67
N LEU A 37 -15.35 -1.73 15.85
CA LEU A 37 -14.83 -3.09 15.67
C LEU A 37 -15.42 -4.03 16.75
N PRO A 38 -16.18 -5.07 16.38
CA PRO A 38 -16.80 -5.96 17.35
C PRO A 38 -15.76 -6.69 18.22
N LEU A 39 -16.06 -6.88 19.51
CA LEU A 39 -15.18 -7.63 20.41
C LEU A 39 -15.10 -9.13 20.06
N ASP A 40 -16.11 -9.64 19.35
CA ASP A 40 -16.19 -11.01 18.84
C ASP A 40 -15.76 -11.11 17.36
N THR A 41 -14.99 -10.13 16.86
CA THR A 41 -14.37 -10.20 15.54
C THR A 41 -13.48 -11.43 15.40
N THR A 42 -13.43 -11.97 14.19
CA THR A 42 -12.55 -13.06 13.74
C THR A 42 -11.18 -12.57 13.30
N ILE A 43 -10.96 -11.25 13.25
CA ILE A 43 -9.68 -10.63 12.92
C ILE A 43 -8.65 -10.98 14.00
N THR A 44 -7.53 -11.55 13.57
CA THR A 44 -6.38 -11.81 14.46
C THR A 44 -5.45 -10.60 14.40
N THR A 45 -5.22 -9.96 15.55
CA THR A 45 -4.37 -8.76 15.65
C THR A 45 -3.01 -9.11 16.23
N PHE A 46 -1.95 -8.60 15.60
CA PHE A 46 -0.56 -8.70 16.05
C PHE A 46 -0.02 -7.30 16.34
N ASN A 47 0.35 -7.05 17.60
CA ASN A 47 0.91 -5.76 18.01
C ASN A 47 2.43 -5.73 17.91
N GLU A 48 2.93 -5.69 16.67
CA GLU A 48 4.36 -5.65 16.37
C GLU A 48 4.64 -4.90 15.05
N ASP A 49 5.92 -4.72 14.73
CA ASP A 49 6.35 -4.13 13.46
C ASP A 49 6.04 -5.07 12.28
N ALA A 50 5.48 -4.53 11.19
CA ALA A 50 5.06 -5.32 10.03
C ALA A 50 6.22 -6.04 9.33
N ARG A 51 7.39 -5.40 9.21
CA ARG A 51 8.57 -6.07 8.63
C ARG A 51 9.04 -7.18 9.53
N HIS A 52 9.08 -6.96 10.85
CA HIS A 52 9.42 -8.01 11.81
C HIS A 52 8.45 -9.20 11.72
N PHE A 53 7.15 -8.95 11.69
CA PHE A 53 6.12 -10.00 11.58
C PHE A 53 6.33 -10.84 10.31
N ILE A 54 6.37 -10.19 9.14
CA ILE A 54 6.50 -10.88 7.84
C ILE A 54 7.81 -11.68 7.77
N THR A 55 8.91 -11.13 8.30
CA THR A 55 10.21 -11.83 8.31
C THR A 55 10.18 -13.14 9.11
N ASN A 56 9.39 -13.19 10.18
CA ASN A 56 9.26 -14.35 11.06
C ASN A 56 8.09 -15.28 10.67
N LEU A 57 7.30 -14.89 9.67
CA LEU A 57 6.16 -15.67 9.24
C LEU A 57 6.64 -16.98 8.59
N SER A 58 5.89 -18.06 8.79
CA SER A 58 6.21 -19.35 8.16
C SER A 58 6.28 -19.19 6.64
N GLN A 59 7.30 -19.78 5.99
CA GLN A 59 7.43 -19.79 4.53
C GLN A 59 6.24 -20.45 3.81
N THR A 60 5.45 -21.25 4.53
CA THR A 60 4.24 -21.88 3.99
C THR A 60 2.99 -21.01 4.11
N ALA A 61 3.05 -19.90 4.84
CA ALA A 61 1.94 -18.96 4.98
C ALA A 61 1.89 -18.07 3.73
N GLN A 62 0.76 -18.13 3.02
CA GLN A 62 0.52 -17.34 1.82
C GLN A 62 -0.85 -16.67 1.89
N TYR A 63 -0.91 -15.43 1.39
CA TYR A 63 -2.10 -14.61 1.36
C TYR A 63 -2.57 -14.37 -0.08
N ASP A 64 -3.89 -14.29 -0.25
CA ASP A 64 -4.53 -13.84 -1.49
C ASP A 64 -4.42 -12.31 -1.66
N LEU A 65 -4.41 -11.58 -0.55
CA LEU A 65 -4.33 -10.13 -0.51
C LEU A 65 -3.47 -9.70 0.67
N ILE A 66 -2.46 -8.86 0.41
CA ILE A 66 -1.73 -8.13 1.44
C ILE A 66 -1.99 -6.65 1.22
N VAL A 67 -2.30 -5.92 2.29
CA VAL A 67 -2.60 -4.48 2.23
C VAL A 67 -1.63 -3.69 3.09
N GLY A 68 -0.91 -2.78 2.45
CA GLY A 68 -0.06 -1.79 3.11
C GLY A 68 -0.78 -0.45 3.26
N ASP A 69 -1.37 -0.20 4.43
CA ASP A 69 -2.09 1.05 4.73
C ASP A 69 -1.29 2.03 5.59
N ALA A 70 0.00 1.76 5.82
CA ALA A 70 0.87 2.60 6.67
C ALA A 70 1.48 3.81 5.93
N PHE A 71 1.27 3.93 4.60
CA PHE A 71 1.88 4.98 3.78
C PHE A 71 0.95 6.19 3.55
N ASN A 72 -0.09 6.29 4.36
CA ASN A 72 -1.11 7.35 4.33
C ASN A 72 -1.06 8.30 5.55
N ASP A 73 -0.10 8.10 6.46
CA ASP A 73 0.05 8.87 7.69
C ASP A 73 1.19 9.91 7.59
N PHE A 74 1.33 10.78 8.58
CA PHE A 74 2.35 11.83 8.66
C PHE A 74 3.79 11.30 8.67
N SER A 75 4.00 10.03 9.00
CA SER A 75 5.31 9.38 8.94
C SER A 75 5.18 8.02 8.27
N VAL A 76 5.63 7.93 7.02
CA VAL A 76 5.70 6.66 6.29
C VAL A 76 6.85 5.81 6.85
N PRO A 77 6.61 4.58 7.35
CA PRO A 77 7.68 3.73 7.85
C PRO A 77 8.59 3.32 6.68
N TYR A 78 9.76 3.95 6.58
CA TYR A 78 10.63 3.83 5.41
C TYR A 78 11.00 2.38 5.10
N HIS A 79 11.20 1.54 6.11
CA HIS A 79 11.62 0.14 5.95
C HIS A 79 10.53 -0.76 5.35
N LEU A 80 9.29 -0.26 5.22
CA LEU A 80 8.20 -0.93 4.52
C LEU A 80 8.11 -0.49 3.04
N THR A 81 8.98 0.39 2.57
CA THR A 81 8.96 0.92 1.20
C THR A 81 10.06 0.36 0.29
N THR A 82 10.94 -0.48 0.83
CA THR A 82 12.16 -0.90 0.13
C THR A 82 11.93 -2.11 -0.78
N LEU A 83 12.84 -2.28 -1.72
CA LEU A 83 12.91 -3.45 -2.59
C LEU A 83 12.94 -4.76 -1.78
N GLU A 84 13.74 -4.82 -0.73
CA GLU A 84 13.89 -6.00 0.13
C GLU A 84 12.57 -6.32 0.84
N PHE A 85 11.83 -5.30 1.29
CA PHE A 85 10.51 -5.54 1.87
C PHE A 85 9.50 -6.00 0.83
N ASN A 86 9.49 -5.39 -0.37
CA ASN A 86 8.63 -5.84 -1.47
C ASN A 86 8.90 -7.31 -1.82
N GLN A 87 10.16 -7.74 -1.82
CA GLN A 87 10.54 -9.14 -2.05
C GLN A 87 10.00 -10.05 -0.94
N LEU A 88 10.09 -9.65 0.33
CA LEU A 88 9.45 -10.39 1.44
C LEU A 88 7.94 -10.53 1.23
N ILE A 89 7.25 -9.44 0.90
CA ILE A 89 5.81 -9.49 0.58
C ILE A 89 5.52 -10.47 -0.56
N ALA A 90 6.30 -10.42 -1.65
CA ALA A 90 6.13 -11.31 -2.78
C ALA A 90 6.29 -12.80 -2.42
N THR A 91 7.14 -13.15 -1.44
CA THR A 91 7.28 -14.55 -0.97
C THR A 91 6.06 -15.07 -0.21
N HIS A 92 5.28 -14.17 0.41
CA HIS A 92 4.08 -14.48 1.18
C HIS A 92 2.77 -14.24 0.42
N LEU A 93 2.85 -13.88 -0.87
CA LEU A 93 1.69 -13.84 -1.76
C LEU A 93 1.54 -15.17 -2.50
N LYS A 94 0.29 -15.57 -2.74
CA LYS A 94 -0.02 -16.60 -3.72
C LYS A 94 0.34 -16.12 -5.13
N ALA A 95 0.44 -17.03 -6.08
CA ALA A 95 0.81 -16.71 -7.47
C ALA A 95 -0.17 -15.74 -8.17
N ASP A 96 -1.44 -15.78 -7.77
CA ASP A 96 -2.53 -14.88 -8.18
C ASP A 96 -2.87 -13.83 -7.12
N GLY A 97 -2.06 -13.73 -6.06
CA GLY A 97 -2.27 -12.78 -4.98
C GLY A 97 -1.89 -11.35 -5.36
N ILE A 98 -2.48 -10.39 -4.63
CA ILE A 98 -2.34 -8.96 -4.89
C ILE A 98 -1.71 -8.28 -3.67
N TYR A 99 -0.71 -7.43 -3.91
CA TYR A 99 -0.26 -6.43 -2.95
C TYR A 99 -0.94 -5.09 -3.26
N MET A 100 -1.70 -4.55 -2.30
CA MET A 100 -2.34 -3.25 -2.42
C MET A 100 -1.71 -2.26 -1.43
N VAL A 101 -1.37 -1.07 -1.91
CA VAL A 101 -0.74 -0.04 -1.08
C VAL A 101 -1.45 1.30 -1.24
N ASN A 102 -1.77 1.93 -0.11
CA ASN A 102 -2.32 3.28 -0.08
C ASN A 102 -1.19 4.29 0.16
N ILE A 103 -0.97 5.19 -0.80
CA ILE A 103 0.11 6.19 -0.78
C ILE A 103 -0.50 7.57 -0.78
N ILE A 104 -0.01 8.45 0.08
CA ILE A 104 -0.26 9.89 -0.05
C ILE A 104 0.97 10.56 -0.64
N ASP A 105 0.77 11.30 -1.72
CA ASP A 105 1.80 12.14 -2.32
C ASP A 105 1.19 13.42 -2.89
N GLY A 106 2.03 14.37 -3.28
CA GLY A 106 1.62 15.67 -3.79
C GLY A 106 1.83 15.83 -5.29
N LYS A 107 1.78 17.08 -5.71
CA LYS A 107 1.94 17.49 -7.10
C LYS A 107 3.27 17.05 -7.71
N GLN A 108 4.34 17.15 -6.92
CA GLN A 108 5.67 16.75 -7.36
C GLN A 108 5.69 15.24 -7.52
N GLY A 109 5.17 14.48 -6.55
CA GLY A 109 4.91 13.06 -6.71
C GLY A 109 6.18 12.18 -6.73
N ASP A 110 7.22 12.66 -6.06
CA ASP A 110 8.55 12.05 -6.00
C ASP A 110 8.53 10.69 -5.29
N PHE A 111 7.71 10.56 -4.24
CA PHE A 111 7.61 9.31 -3.48
C PHE A 111 6.85 8.24 -4.27
N LEU A 112 5.71 8.60 -4.89
CA LEU A 112 4.94 7.72 -5.75
C LEU A 112 5.81 7.17 -6.88
N ARG A 113 6.60 8.01 -7.55
CA ARG A 113 7.51 7.57 -8.62
C ARG A 113 8.54 6.57 -8.11
N ALA A 114 9.23 6.91 -7.02
CA ALA A 114 10.27 6.06 -6.44
C ALA A 114 9.71 4.70 -6.01
N TYR A 115 8.54 4.69 -5.36
CA TYR A 115 7.94 3.45 -4.86
C TYR A 115 7.34 2.59 -5.97
N VAL A 116 6.65 3.18 -6.97
CA VAL A 116 6.17 2.43 -8.14
C VAL A 116 7.34 1.81 -8.91
N ASN A 117 8.43 2.56 -9.13
CA ASN A 117 9.64 2.02 -9.73
C ASN A 117 10.23 0.85 -8.92
N THR A 118 10.20 0.94 -7.59
CA THR A 118 10.70 -0.11 -6.69
C THR A 118 9.81 -1.36 -6.73
N LEU A 119 8.48 -1.19 -6.79
CA LEU A 119 7.53 -2.29 -6.98
C LEU A 119 7.75 -3.01 -8.31
N GLN A 120 8.02 -2.27 -9.40
CA GLN A 120 8.31 -2.83 -10.72
C GLN A 120 9.59 -3.69 -10.77
N GLN A 121 10.48 -3.59 -9.78
CA GLN A 121 11.63 -4.50 -9.67
C GLN A 121 11.28 -5.86 -9.04
N THR A 122 10.09 -5.99 -8.46
CA THR A 122 9.64 -7.20 -7.73
C THR A 122 8.43 -7.86 -8.39
N PHE A 123 7.48 -7.07 -8.88
CA PHE A 123 6.21 -7.52 -9.43
C PHE A 123 6.17 -7.30 -10.93
N SER A 124 5.62 -8.29 -11.65
CA SER A 124 5.50 -8.24 -13.12
C SER A 124 4.47 -7.22 -13.59
N HIS A 125 3.45 -6.94 -12.78
CA HIS A 125 2.39 -5.99 -13.07
C HIS A 125 2.21 -5.00 -11.92
N VAL A 126 2.20 -3.70 -12.22
CA VAL A 126 1.97 -2.62 -11.25
C VAL A 126 0.97 -1.63 -11.83
N TYR A 127 -0.11 -1.38 -11.10
CA TYR A 127 -1.21 -0.50 -11.50
C TYR A 127 -1.34 0.64 -10.50
N VAL A 128 -1.67 1.84 -10.98
CA VAL A 128 -1.86 3.03 -10.14
C VAL A 128 -3.27 3.56 -10.35
N ALA A 129 -4.03 3.71 -9.29
CA ALA A 129 -5.31 4.39 -9.27
C ALA A 129 -5.21 5.73 -8.54
N ALA A 130 -5.78 6.76 -9.16
CA ALA A 130 -5.82 8.13 -8.67
C ALA A 130 -7.20 8.45 -8.11
N THR A 131 -7.29 8.82 -6.83
CA THR A 131 -8.59 9.11 -6.18
C THR A 131 -9.24 10.41 -6.68
N VAL A 132 -8.46 11.38 -7.16
CA VAL A 132 -8.94 12.67 -7.66
C VAL A 132 -8.06 13.14 -8.82
N GLY A 133 -8.66 13.47 -9.96
CA GLY A 133 -7.96 14.11 -11.07
C GLY A 133 -6.83 13.29 -11.69
N GLU A 134 -5.99 13.96 -12.48
CA GLU A 134 -4.80 13.37 -13.11
C GLU A 134 -3.62 13.29 -12.13
N LEU A 135 -2.62 12.45 -12.42
CA LEU A 135 -1.40 12.35 -11.62
C LEU A 135 -0.74 13.73 -11.43
N GLY A 136 -0.42 14.07 -10.18
CA GLY A 136 0.26 15.33 -9.86
C GLY A 136 -0.59 16.59 -10.09
N SER A 137 -1.91 16.47 -10.23
CA SER A 137 -2.78 17.63 -10.50
C SER A 137 -3.12 18.45 -9.24
N VAL A 138 -2.98 17.86 -8.04
CA VAL A 138 -3.33 18.49 -6.76
C VAL A 138 -2.17 18.46 -5.76
N SER A 139 -2.21 19.33 -4.76
CA SER A 139 -1.16 19.46 -3.73
C SER A 139 -1.03 18.23 -2.82
N ARG A 140 -2.11 17.47 -2.65
CA ARG A 140 -2.12 16.23 -1.88
C ARG A 140 -3.19 15.29 -2.41
N GLN A 141 -2.82 14.05 -2.68
CA GLN A 141 -3.69 13.03 -3.26
C GLN A 141 -3.35 11.65 -2.69
N THR A 142 -4.38 10.84 -2.52
CA THR A 142 -4.22 9.42 -2.25
C THR A 142 -4.18 8.65 -3.56
N TYR A 143 -3.18 7.79 -3.69
CA TYR A 143 -3.04 6.81 -4.76
C TYR A 143 -3.21 5.41 -4.17
N VAL A 144 -3.91 4.55 -4.90
CA VAL A 144 -3.93 3.11 -4.62
C VAL A 144 -3.03 2.46 -5.64
N VAL A 145 -2.00 1.75 -5.18
CA VAL A 145 -1.08 1.01 -6.05
C VAL A 145 -1.33 -0.47 -5.86
N LEU A 146 -1.61 -1.18 -6.96
CA LEU A 146 -1.73 -2.63 -6.97
C LEU A 146 -0.47 -3.22 -7.60
N ALA A 147 0.09 -4.27 -7.00
CA ALA A 147 1.22 -5.00 -7.54
C ALA A 147 0.93 -6.51 -7.49
N ALA A 148 1.18 -7.21 -8.59
CA ALA A 148 0.87 -8.63 -8.73
C ALA A 148 1.84 -9.32 -9.71
N GLN A 149 1.96 -10.65 -9.61
CA GLN A 149 2.69 -11.45 -10.58
C GLN A 149 1.86 -11.81 -11.81
N SER A 150 0.53 -11.87 -11.66
CA SER A 150 -0.42 -12.10 -12.74
C SER A 150 -1.07 -10.78 -13.16
N SER A 151 -1.41 -10.64 -14.45
CA SER A 151 -2.15 -9.46 -14.94
C SER A 151 -3.51 -9.35 -14.25
N LEU A 152 -3.88 -8.12 -13.89
CA LEU A 152 -5.18 -7.76 -13.31
C LEU A 152 -6.08 -7.03 -14.33
N ASP A 153 -5.67 -6.93 -15.59
CA ASP A 153 -6.33 -6.08 -16.60
C ASP A 153 -7.82 -6.42 -16.71
N THR A 154 -8.17 -7.72 -16.78
CA THR A 154 -9.58 -8.15 -16.87
C THR A 154 -10.38 -7.84 -15.60
N VAL A 155 -9.75 -7.88 -14.42
CA VAL A 155 -10.40 -7.55 -13.15
C VAL A 155 -10.65 -6.05 -13.08
N ILE A 156 -9.64 -5.25 -13.43
CA ILE A 156 -9.70 -3.78 -13.44
C ILE A 156 -10.72 -3.29 -14.47
N ASP A 157 -10.70 -3.82 -15.70
CA ASP A 157 -11.62 -3.43 -16.77
C ASP A 157 -13.09 -3.71 -16.44
N ALA A 158 -13.34 -4.71 -15.59
CA ALA A 158 -14.68 -5.07 -15.12
C ALA A 158 -15.12 -4.28 -13.86
N ASP A 159 -14.21 -3.56 -13.22
CA ASP A 159 -14.47 -2.85 -11.97
C ASP A 159 -15.22 -1.52 -12.21
N PRO A 160 -16.24 -1.17 -11.42
CA PRO A 160 -16.91 0.14 -11.50
C PRO A 160 -16.00 1.36 -11.28
N LEU A 161 -14.78 1.16 -10.79
CA LEU A 161 -13.73 2.15 -10.57
C LEU A 161 -12.62 2.08 -11.63
N ALA A 162 -12.78 1.33 -12.73
CA ALA A 162 -11.80 1.23 -13.81
C ALA A 162 -11.27 2.60 -14.28
N GLN A 163 -12.14 3.62 -14.35
CA GLN A 163 -11.81 5.00 -14.72
C GLN A 163 -10.85 5.72 -13.76
N THR A 164 -10.64 5.19 -12.56
CA THR A 164 -9.69 5.74 -11.58
C THR A 164 -8.27 5.22 -11.83
N PHE A 165 -8.12 4.11 -12.56
CA PHE A 165 -6.82 3.57 -12.93
C PHE A 165 -6.20 4.41 -14.04
N VAL A 166 -4.95 4.78 -13.80
CA VAL A 166 -4.15 5.56 -14.73
C VAL A 166 -3.66 4.61 -15.84
N PRO A 167 -3.82 4.97 -17.13
CA PRO A 167 -3.32 4.16 -18.23
C PRO A 167 -1.82 3.85 -18.08
N GLU A 168 -1.40 2.63 -18.44
CA GLU A 168 -0.01 2.19 -18.31
C GLU A 168 0.96 3.14 -19.04
N THR A 169 0.57 3.68 -20.20
CA THR A 169 1.34 4.67 -20.95
C THR A 169 1.60 5.95 -20.16
N ASP A 170 0.62 6.38 -19.37
CA ASP A 170 0.67 7.61 -18.60
C ASP A 170 1.48 7.39 -17.33
N VAL A 171 1.36 6.22 -16.69
CA VAL A 171 2.27 5.80 -15.60
C VAL A 171 3.71 5.75 -16.09
N ALA A 172 3.98 5.14 -17.25
CA ALA A 172 5.32 5.05 -17.81
C ALA A 172 5.90 6.45 -18.14
N ALA A 173 5.10 7.34 -18.74
CA ALA A 173 5.51 8.72 -19.00
C ALA A 173 5.79 9.49 -17.71
N TYR A 174 4.95 9.29 -16.70
CA TYR A 174 5.10 9.90 -15.38
C TYR A 174 6.39 9.46 -14.69
N LEU A 175 6.73 8.16 -14.74
CA LEU A 175 7.99 7.63 -14.19
C LEU A 175 9.22 8.17 -14.92
N GLN A 176 9.14 8.41 -16.24
CA GLN A 176 10.25 8.92 -17.04
C GLN A 176 10.48 10.43 -16.90
N ALA A 177 9.51 11.16 -16.35
CA ALA A 177 9.57 12.62 -16.20
C ALA A 177 10.64 13.09 -15.18
N SER A 178 11.19 12.19 -14.37
CA SER A 178 12.24 12.50 -13.39
C SER A 178 13.17 11.30 -13.20
N PRO A 179 14.43 11.50 -12.75
CA PRO A 179 15.34 10.40 -12.45
C PRO A 179 14.72 9.43 -11.45
N SER A 180 14.69 8.15 -11.82
CA SER A 180 14.12 7.12 -10.98
C SER A 180 15.00 6.83 -9.78
N ILE A 181 14.41 6.80 -8.58
CA ILE A 181 15.04 6.36 -7.35
C ILE A 181 14.57 4.94 -7.06
N LEU A 182 15.52 4.03 -6.86
CA LEU A 182 15.24 2.72 -6.30
C LEU A 182 15.37 2.82 -4.77
N LEU A 183 14.30 2.47 -4.06
CA LEU A 183 14.29 2.44 -2.60
C LEU A 183 14.86 1.09 -2.14
N THR A 184 15.99 1.13 -1.45
CA THR A 184 16.62 -0.07 -0.85
C THR A 184 16.86 0.17 0.62
N ASP A 185 17.14 -0.90 1.37
CA ASP A 185 17.51 -0.80 2.79
C ASP A 185 18.71 0.14 3.03
N ASP A 186 19.63 0.24 2.07
CA ASP A 186 20.80 1.12 2.12
C ASP A 186 20.51 2.56 1.65
N TYR A 187 19.42 2.80 0.91
CA TYR A 187 19.07 4.12 0.38
C TYR A 187 17.54 4.29 0.24
N VAL A 188 16.93 4.95 1.22
CA VAL A 188 15.48 5.14 1.31
C VAL A 188 15.14 6.56 1.82
N PRO A 189 15.30 7.60 0.97
CA PRO A 189 15.14 9.00 1.38
C PRO A 189 13.67 9.44 1.46
N VAL A 190 12.79 8.64 2.06
CA VAL A 190 11.32 8.84 2.06
C VAL A 190 10.91 10.23 2.58
N ASP A 191 11.52 10.69 3.67
CA ASP A 191 11.24 12.02 4.23
C ASP A 191 11.56 13.15 3.23
N ASN A 192 12.64 13.00 2.45
CA ASN A 192 13.01 13.99 1.43
C ASN A 192 12.04 13.97 0.25
N LEU A 193 11.58 12.78 -0.14
CA LEU A 193 10.61 12.62 -1.24
C LEU A 193 9.23 13.17 -0.89
N LEU A 194 8.84 13.09 0.40
CA LEU A 194 7.56 13.60 0.90
C LEU A 194 7.63 15.05 1.41
N ALA A 195 8.82 15.63 1.57
CA ALA A 195 8.99 17.01 2.06
C ALA A 195 8.11 18.05 1.32
N PRO A 196 7.97 18.03 -0.02
CA PRO A 196 7.09 18.97 -0.72
C PRO A 196 5.61 18.84 -0.32
N VAL A 197 5.14 17.61 -0.04
CA VAL A 197 3.75 17.32 0.34
C VAL A 197 3.40 17.98 1.69
N PHE A 198 4.34 17.94 2.63
CA PHE A 198 4.18 18.59 3.94
C PHE A 198 4.25 20.12 3.86
N ALA A 199 5.08 20.66 2.96
CA ALA A 199 5.17 22.10 2.75
C ALA A 199 3.88 22.69 2.15
N ASP A 200 3.27 21.98 1.20
CA ASP A 200 2.05 22.42 0.50
C ASP A 200 0.75 22.18 1.30
N SER A 201 0.80 21.40 2.38
CA SER A 201 -0.36 21.15 3.26
C SER A 201 -0.48 22.12 4.45
N GLY A 202 0.54 22.96 4.65
CA GLY A 202 0.56 24.01 5.68
C GLY A 202 0.19 25.42 5.18
N SER A 203 -0.17 25.57 3.90
CA SER A 203 -0.48 26.86 3.25
C SER A 203 -1.97 27.05 2.97
#